data_AF-B9VRN3-F1
#
_entry.id   AF-B9VRN3-F1
#
_cell.length_a   1.000
_cell.length_b   1.000
_cell.length_c   1.000
_cell.angle_alpha   90.00
_cell.angle_beta   90.00
_cell.angle_gamma   90.00
#
_symmetry.space_group_name_H-M   'P 1'
#
loop_
_entity.id
_entity.type
_entity.pdbx_description
1 polymer ?
#
loop_
_entity_poly.entity_id
_entity_poly.type
_entity_poly.pdbx_seq_one_letter_code
_entity_poly.pdbx_strand_id
1 'polypeptide(L)'
;RGSRIEDRWIGFGISAYIQEKLGRKTLSAGRVQTPVLEWIARRTEKLKEKIWAVKTEICGERFEFAFAEKEEAEKFLRKKYLTVKEIAEREKEMFVTPFNTPELLKSASDRLGFSPQKTMKIAQELFENGFITYHRTEVPR
;
A
#
# COMPACT_ATOMS: atom_id res chain seq x y z
N ARG A 1 4.44 -27.34 -8.32
CA ARG A 1 5.91 -27.60 -8.30
C ARG A 1 6.70 -26.77 -9.31
N GLY A 2 6.11 -26.30 -10.42
CA GLY A 2 6.80 -25.49 -11.43
C GLY A 2 7.29 -24.11 -10.96
N SER A 3 6.50 -23.40 -10.14
CA SER A 3 6.82 -22.05 -9.68
C SER A 3 8.18 -21.92 -8.97
N ARG A 4 8.55 -22.90 -8.12
CA ARG A 4 9.84 -22.88 -7.40
C ARG A 4 11.05 -23.05 -8.32
N ILE A 5 10.87 -23.78 -9.42
CA ILE A 5 11.93 -24.03 -10.40
C ILE A 5 12.12 -22.76 -11.22
N GLU A 6 11.02 -22.19 -11.71
CA GLU A 6 11.00 -20.93 -12.46
C GLU A 6 11.60 -19.77 -11.65
N ASP A 7 11.20 -19.62 -10.39
CA ASP A 7 11.75 -18.59 -9.49
C ASP A 7 13.27 -18.73 -9.29
N ARG A 8 13.77 -19.97 -9.20
CA ARG A 8 15.21 -20.25 -9.08
C ARG A 8 15.96 -19.96 -10.36
N TRP A 9 15.44 -20.39 -11.51
CA TRP A 9 16.08 -20.18 -12.80
C TRP A 9 16.20 -18.70 -13.13
N ILE A 10 15.10 -17.97 -13.00
CA ILE A 10 15.06 -16.52 -13.21
C ILE A 10 15.94 -15.82 -12.17
N GLY A 11 15.82 -16.21 -10.90
CA GLY A 11 16.56 -15.61 -9.80
C GLY A 11 18.07 -15.74 -9.96
N PHE A 12 18.59 -16.94 -10.19
CA PHE A 12 20.02 -17.17 -10.34
C PHE A 12 20.58 -16.58 -11.64
N GLY A 13 19.87 -16.73 -12.76
CA GLY A 13 20.32 -16.21 -14.05
C GLY A 13 20.42 -14.69 -14.06
N ILE A 14 19.35 -13.99 -13.64
CA ILE A 14 19.33 -12.52 -13.61
C ILE A 14 20.30 -11.99 -12.56
N SER A 15 20.37 -12.62 -11.37
CA SER A 15 21.31 -12.17 -10.33
C SER A 15 22.75 -12.28 -10.80
N ALA A 16 23.16 -13.39 -11.44
CA ALA A 16 24.52 -13.54 -11.96
C ALA A 16 24.84 -12.46 -13.00
N TYR A 17 23.93 -12.21 -13.94
CA TYR A 17 24.08 -11.17 -14.96
C TYR A 17 24.26 -9.77 -14.36
N ILE A 18 23.43 -9.40 -13.37
CA ILE A 18 23.51 -8.09 -12.70
C ILE A 18 24.80 -7.95 -11.89
N GLN A 19 25.20 -9.02 -11.19
CA GLN A 19 26.43 -9.04 -10.40
C GLN A 19 27.67 -8.85 -11.27
N GLU A 20 27.71 -9.48 -12.45
CA GLU A 20 28.77 -9.30 -13.45
C GLU A 20 28.77 -7.88 -14.02
N LYS A 21 27.61 -7.39 -14.50
CA LYS A 21 27.50 -6.07 -15.13
C LYS A 21 27.78 -4.90 -14.20
N LEU A 22 27.40 -4.99 -12.93
CA LEU A 22 27.54 -3.91 -11.94
C LEU A 22 28.71 -4.12 -10.96
N GLY A 23 29.43 -5.23 -11.05
CA GLY A 23 30.59 -5.55 -10.21
C GLY A 23 30.26 -5.75 -8.72
N ARG A 24 28.99 -5.98 -8.35
CA ARG A 24 28.53 -6.07 -6.96
C ARG A 24 27.89 -7.42 -6.68
N LYS A 25 28.59 -8.28 -5.93
CA LYS A 25 28.14 -9.63 -5.57
C LYS A 25 26.94 -9.69 -4.60
N THR A 26 26.57 -8.56 -3.98
CA THR A 26 25.44 -8.48 -3.05
C THR A 26 24.09 -8.25 -3.72
N LEU A 27 24.08 -7.99 -5.03
CA LEU A 27 22.84 -7.73 -5.77
C LEU A 27 22.11 -9.03 -6.11
N SER A 28 20.80 -8.99 -5.98
CA SER A 28 19.90 -10.10 -6.31
C SER A 28 18.69 -9.60 -7.07
N ALA A 29 18.16 -10.44 -7.95
CA ALA A 29 16.89 -10.22 -8.62
C ALA A 29 16.00 -11.46 -8.47
N GLY A 30 14.69 -11.24 -8.50
CA GLY A 30 13.72 -12.32 -8.40
C GLY A 30 12.40 -11.94 -9.07
N ARG A 31 11.69 -12.93 -9.60
CA ARG A 31 10.46 -12.72 -10.38
C ARG A 31 9.39 -11.91 -9.62
N VAL A 32 9.30 -12.07 -8.29
CA VAL A 32 8.35 -11.34 -7.43
C VAL A 32 9.01 -10.15 -6.72
N GLN A 33 10.26 -10.31 -6.26
CA GLN A 33 10.96 -9.27 -5.50
C GLN A 33 11.29 -8.04 -6.37
N THR A 34 11.68 -8.24 -7.63
CA THR A 34 12.08 -7.15 -8.53
C THR A 34 10.90 -6.23 -8.88
N PRO A 35 9.70 -6.73 -9.29
CA PRO A 35 8.54 -5.87 -9.52
C PRO A 35 8.06 -5.15 -8.25
N VAL A 36 8.12 -5.81 -7.08
CA VAL A 36 7.74 -5.18 -5.81
C VAL A 36 8.69 -4.03 -5.47
N LEU A 37 9.99 -4.23 -5.64
CA LEU A 37 10.98 -3.17 -5.44
C LEU A 37 10.75 -2.01 -6.42
N GLU A 38 10.43 -2.31 -7.67
CA GLU A 38 10.05 -1.31 -8.67
C GLU A 38 8.80 -0.51 -8.24
N TRP A 39 7.76 -1.15 -7.71
CA TRP A 39 6.57 -0.45 -7.22
C TRP A 39 6.89 0.51 -6.09
N ILE A 40 7.73 0.10 -5.14
CA ILE A 40 8.19 0.95 -4.04
C ILE A 40 9.02 2.12 -4.58
N ALA A 41 9.95 1.87 -5.50
CA ALA A 41 10.76 2.91 -6.11
C ALA A 41 9.91 3.94 -6.87
N ARG A 42 8.98 3.48 -7.72
CA ARG A 42 8.02 4.33 -8.44
C ARG A 42 7.15 5.15 -7.48
N ARG A 43 6.68 4.53 -6.39
CA ARG A 43 5.88 5.23 -5.36
C ARG A 43 6.72 6.29 -4.65
N THR A 44 7.97 5.99 -4.34
CA THR A 44 8.91 6.91 -3.70
C THR A 44 9.22 8.10 -4.60
N GLU A 45 9.38 7.87 -5.91
CA GLU A 45 9.59 8.95 -6.87
C GLU A 45 8.38 9.89 -6.93
N LYS A 46 7.16 9.33 -7.00
CA LYS A 46 5.93 10.13 -6.95
C LYS A 46 5.77 10.92 -5.65
N LEU A 47 6.33 10.43 -4.54
CA LEU A 47 6.29 11.16 -3.26
C LEU A 47 7.28 12.34 -3.21
N LYS A 48 8.26 12.41 -4.13
CA LYS A 48 9.14 13.58 -4.25
C LYS A 48 8.47 14.76 -4.95
N GLU A 49 7.41 14.50 -5.71
CA GLU A 49 6.64 15.56 -6.38
C GLU A 49 6.06 16.49 -5.30
N LYS A 50 6.35 17.79 -5.44
CA LYS A 50 5.85 18.80 -4.49
C LYS A 50 4.36 18.98 -4.70
N ILE A 51 3.59 18.73 -3.65
CA ILE A 51 2.17 19.04 -3.60
C ILE A 51 2.00 20.31 -2.78
N TRP A 52 1.22 21.25 -3.29
CA TRP A 52 0.87 22.48 -2.60
C TRP A 52 -0.48 22.29 -1.92
N ALA A 53 -0.50 22.38 -0.60
CA ALA A 53 -1.73 22.28 0.19
C ALA A 53 -2.18 23.66 0.66
N VAL A 54 -3.41 24.05 0.32
CA VAL A 54 -4.07 25.24 0.85
C VAL A 54 -5.00 24.81 1.96
N LYS A 55 -4.70 25.24 3.18
CA LYS A 55 -5.53 25.03 4.37
C LYS A 55 -6.36 26.28 4.62
N THR A 56 -7.67 26.13 4.67
CA THR A 56 -8.61 27.23 4.91
C THR A 56 -9.69 26.81 5.88
N GLU A 57 -10.28 27.78 6.56
CA GLU A 57 -11.41 27.58 7.45
C GLU A 57 -12.64 28.23 6.81
N ILE A 58 -13.69 27.43 6.58
CA ILE A 58 -14.93 27.88 5.95
C ILE A 58 -16.06 27.45 6.88
N CYS A 59 -16.87 28.42 7.32
CA CYS A 59 -18.00 28.16 8.21
C CYS A 59 -17.63 27.40 9.52
N GLY A 60 -16.41 27.56 10.02
CA GLY A 60 -15.91 26.87 11.22
C GLY A 60 -15.36 25.46 10.98
N GLU A 61 -15.37 24.98 9.73
CA GLU A 61 -14.78 23.70 9.34
C GLU A 61 -13.45 23.91 8.59
N ARG A 62 -12.48 23.02 8.85
CA ARG A 62 -11.17 23.06 8.22
C ARG A 62 -11.18 22.25 6.94
N PHE A 63 -10.85 22.90 5.83
CA PHE A 63 -10.71 22.28 4.53
C PHE A 63 -9.26 22.32 4.06
N GLU A 64 -8.80 21.22 3.47
CA GLU A 64 -7.48 21.08 2.86
C GLU A 64 -7.65 20.78 1.36
N PHE A 65 -7.15 21.68 0.52
CA PHE A 65 -7.15 21.55 -0.93
C PHE A 65 -5.73 21.30 -1.43
N ALA A 66 -5.52 20.21 -2.16
CA ALA A 66 -4.23 19.83 -2.71
C ALA A 66 -4.13 20.22 -4.20
N PHE A 67 -3.03 20.88 -4.57
CA PHE A 67 -2.73 21.32 -5.93
C PHE A 67 -1.35 20.81 -6.36
N ALA A 68 -1.20 20.47 -7.64
CA ALA A 68 0.09 20.07 -8.21
C ALA A 68 0.99 21.28 -8.45
N GLU A 69 0.41 22.39 -8.94
CA GLU A 69 1.15 23.61 -9.25
C GLU A 69 0.94 24.71 -8.22
N LYS A 70 2.01 25.48 -7.98
CA LYS A 70 1.99 26.61 -7.04
C LYS A 70 1.04 27.72 -7.52
N GLU A 71 1.03 27.99 -8.82
CA GLU A 71 0.21 29.07 -9.39
C GLU A 71 -1.29 28.81 -9.22
N GLU A 72 -1.72 27.56 -9.34
CA GLU A 72 -3.11 27.17 -9.11
C GLU A 72 -3.50 27.36 -7.65
N ALA A 73 -2.62 26.97 -6.72
CA ALA A 73 -2.81 27.18 -5.30
C ALA A 73 -2.91 28.68 -4.94
N GLU A 74 -2.05 29.52 -5.52
CA GLU A 74 -2.08 30.98 -5.33
C GLU A 74 -3.34 31.61 -5.96
N LYS A 75 -3.77 31.16 -7.14
CA LYS A 75 -5.04 31.58 -7.76
C LYS A 75 -6.25 31.17 -6.90
N PHE A 76 -6.20 29.99 -6.29
CA PHE A 76 -7.25 29.51 -5.39
C PHE A 76 -7.32 30.34 -4.11
N LEU A 77 -6.17 30.64 -3.48
CA LEU A 77 -6.07 31.52 -2.31
C LEU A 77 -6.63 32.93 -2.55
N ARG A 78 -6.50 33.46 -3.77
CA ARG A 78 -7.03 34.79 -4.13
C ARG A 78 -8.56 34.81 -4.24
N LYS A 79 -9.23 33.67 -4.38
CA LYS A 79 -10.70 33.62 -4.42
C LYS A 79 -11.24 33.86 -3.02
N LYS A 80 -11.97 34.98 -2.85
CA LYS A 80 -12.61 35.34 -1.56
C LYS A 80 -13.85 34.52 -1.21
N TYR A 81 -14.48 33.89 -2.20
CA TYR A 81 -15.75 33.19 -2.01
C TYR A 81 -15.69 31.81 -2.65
N LEU A 82 -16.23 30.82 -1.95
CA LEU A 82 -16.43 29.47 -2.44
C LEU A 82 -17.92 29.21 -2.47
N THR A 83 -18.41 28.75 -3.61
CA THR A 83 -19.83 28.40 -3.79
C THR A 83 -19.96 26.89 -3.68
N VAL A 84 -20.71 26.43 -2.69
CA VAL A 84 -21.08 25.02 -2.56
C VAL A 84 -22.09 24.71 -3.66
N LYS A 85 -21.74 23.82 -4.58
CA LYS A 85 -22.63 23.41 -5.67
C LYS A 85 -23.65 22.36 -5.24
N GLU A 86 -23.26 21.47 -4.34
CA GLU A 86 -24.06 20.33 -3.93
C GLU A 86 -23.66 19.91 -2.52
N ILE A 87 -24.66 19.59 -1.70
CA ILE A 87 -24.50 18.95 -0.40
C ILE A 87 -25.25 17.63 -0.52
N ALA A 88 -24.54 16.52 -0.38
CA ALA A 88 -25.11 15.19 -0.44
C ALA A 88 -24.81 14.46 0.86
N GLU A 89 -25.88 13.97 1.50
CA GLU A 89 -25.80 13.09 2.66
C GLU A 89 -25.87 11.64 2.18
N ARG A 90 -24.93 10.81 2.67
CA ARG A 90 -24.88 9.38 2.34
C ARG A 90 -24.80 8.60 3.63
N GLU A 91 -25.87 7.88 3.95
CA GLU A 91 -25.80 6.84 4.97
C GLU A 91 -25.05 5.63 4.41
N LYS A 92 -23.98 5.24 5.10
CA LYS A 92 -23.19 4.05 4.75
C LYS A 92 -23.25 3.09 5.92
N GLU A 93 -24.05 2.04 5.80
CA GLU A 93 -24.02 0.94 6.75
C GLU A 93 -22.65 0.26 6.68
N MET A 94 -21.93 0.25 7.80
CA MET A 94 -20.66 -0.45 7.93
C MET A 94 -20.91 -1.82 8.55
N PHE A 95 -21.03 -2.84 7.71
CA PHE A 95 -20.99 -4.23 8.17
C PHE A 95 -19.54 -4.66 8.39
N VAL A 96 -19.29 -5.38 9.48
CA VAL A 96 -17.98 -5.99 9.72
C VAL A 96 -17.89 -7.25 8.88
N THR A 97 -17.11 -7.20 7.80
CA THR A 97 -16.80 -8.39 7.00
C THR A 97 -15.73 -9.22 7.70
N PRO A 98 -15.85 -10.56 7.69
CA PRO A 98 -14.78 -11.44 8.14
C PRO A 98 -13.50 -11.23 7.33
N PHE A 99 -12.35 -11.37 7.98
CA PHE A 99 -11.08 -11.10 7.30
C PHE A 99 -10.78 -12.13 6.22
N ASN A 100 -10.39 -11.64 5.04
CA ASN A 100 -9.56 -12.39 4.11
C ASN A 100 -8.06 -12.28 4.48
N THR A 101 -7.19 -13.03 3.81
CA THR A 101 -5.76 -13.05 4.14
C THR A 101 -5.12 -11.66 4.05
N PRO A 102 -5.30 -10.89 2.95
CA PRO A 102 -4.71 -9.54 2.87
C PRO A 102 -5.20 -8.59 3.97
N GLU A 103 -6.48 -8.61 4.31
CA GLU A 103 -7.05 -7.77 5.35
C GLU A 103 -6.55 -8.14 6.74
N LEU A 104 -6.43 -9.43 7.06
CA LEU A 104 -5.84 -9.90 8.31
C LEU A 104 -4.40 -9.39 8.44
N LEU A 105 -3.59 -9.55 7.39
CA LEU A 105 -2.18 -9.12 7.40
C LEU A 105 -2.07 -7.60 7.55
N LYS A 106 -2.89 -6.84 6.83
CA LYS A 106 -2.92 -5.38 6.91
C LYS A 106 -3.34 -4.92 8.31
N SER A 107 -4.45 -5.45 8.83
CA SER A 107 -4.98 -5.10 10.15
C SER A 107 -4.00 -5.44 11.28
N ALA A 108 -3.33 -6.60 11.21
CA ALA A 108 -2.31 -6.98 12.18
C ALA A 108 -1.05 -6.10 12.12
N SER A 109 -0.66 -5.67 10.91
CA SER A 109 0.43 -4.68 10.76
C SER A 109 0.04 -3.33 11.35
N ASP A 110 -1.15 -2.82 11.01
CA ASP A 110 -1.60 -1.48 11.40
C ASP A 110 -1.90 -1.39 12.90
N ARG A 111 -2.52 -2.42 13.49
CA ARG A 111 -2.99 -2.41 14.89
C ARG A 111 -2.01 -3.03 15.87
N LEU A 112 -1.27 -4.07 15.47
CA LEU A 112 -0.38 -4.84 16.36
C LEU A 112 1.10 -4.68 16.01
N GLY A 113 1.45 -4.01 14.91
CA GLY A 113 2.84 -3.86 14.46
C GLY A 113 3.49 -5.18 14.05
N PHE A 114 2.70 -6.21 13.74
CA PHE A 114 3.25 -7.52 13.38
C PHE A 114 3.68 -7.56 11.91
N SER A 115 4.85 -8.14 11.65
CA SER A 115 5.27 -8.42 10.28
C SER A 115 4.34 -9.46 9.64
N PRO A 116 4.15 -9.45 8.31
CA PRO A 116 3.31 -10.44 7.64
C PRO A 116 3.69 -11.89 7.97
N GLN A 117 4.99 -12.17 8.11
CA GLN A 117 5.50 -13.49 8.48
C GLN A 117 5.09 -13.89 9.90
N LYS A 118 5.19 -12.96 10.87
CA LYS A 118 4.76 -13.20 12.25
C LYS A 118 3.27 -13.47 12.32
N THR A 119 2.46 -12.65 11.65
CA THR A 119 1.00 -12.82 11.59
C THR A 119 0.61 -14.17 11.00
N MET A 120 1.22 -14.57 9.88
CA MET A 120 0.94 -15.88 9.26
C MET A 120 1.35 -17.05 10.16
N LYS A 121 2.46 -16.92 10.90
CA LYS A 121 2.89 -17.96 11.84
C LYS A 121 1.89 -18.14 12.99
N ILE A 122 1.48 -17.04 13.62
CA ILE A 122 0.51 -17.06 14.72
C ILE A 122 -0.85 -17.57 14.23
N ALA A 123 -1.32 -17.11 13.07
CA ALA A 123 -2.57 -17.58 12.49
C ALA A 123 -2.52 -19.09 12.15
N GLN A 124 -1.37 -19.61 11.71
CA GLN A 124 -1.17 -21.04 11.52
C GLN A 124 -1.28 -21.80 12.85
N GLU A 125 -0.60 -21.33 13.90
CA GLU A 125 -0.67 -21.94 15.24
C GLU A 125 -2.11 -21.92 15.79
N LEU A 126 -2.84 -20.81 15.64
CA LEU A 126 -4.24 -20.71 16.07
C LEU A 126 -5.16 -21.66 15.31
N PHE A 127 -4.94 -21.82 14.01
CA PHE A 127 -5.70 -22.77 13.17
C PHE A 127 -5.44 -24.21 13.59
N GLU A 128 -4.17 -24.59 13.80
CA GLU A 128 -3.76 -25.93 14.22
C GLU A 128 -4.32 -26.31 15.60
N ASN A 129 -4.50 -25.32 16.48
CA ASN A 129 -5.14 -25.51 17.78
C ASN A 129 -6.68 -25.37 17.75
N GLY A 130 -7.29 -25.16 16.58
CA GLY A 130 -8.74 -25.10 16.41
C GLY A 130 -9.41 -23.79 16.86
N PHE A 131 -8.66 -22.71 17.09
CA PHE A 131 -9.21 -21.41 17.51
C PHE A 131 -9.78 -20.59 16.35
N ILE A 132 -9.30 -20.81 15.13
CA ILE A 132 -9.76 -20.10 13.93
C ILE A 132 -9.94 -21.06 12.75
N THR A 133 -10.66 -20.60 11.72
CA THR A 133 -10.74 -21.30 10.44
C THR A 133 -9.48 -21.07 9.59
N TYR A 134 -9.36 -21.78 8.48
CA TYR A 134 -8.19 -21.68 7.61
C TYR A 134 -8.01 -20.25 7.07
N HIS A 135 -6.95 -19.58 7.54
CA HIS A 135 -6.72 -18.15 7.36
C HIS A 135 -6.18 -17.74 5.98
N ARG A 136 -5.76 -18.71 5.13
CA ARG A 136 -5.24 -18.43 3.78
C ARG A 136 -6.36 -18.51 2.74
N THR A 137 -7.29 -17.55 2.80
CA THR A 137 -8.44 -17.40 1.90
C THR A 137 -8.46 -16.02 1.24
N GLU A 138 -8.93 -15.96 0.00
CA GLU A 138 -9.17 -14.72 -0.75
C GLU A 138 -10.61 -14.23 -0.63
N VAL A 139 -11.54 -15.12 -0.28
CA VAL A 139 -12.96 -14.79 -0.16
C VAL A 139 -13.29 -14.54 1.31
N PRO A 140 -13.83 -13.37 1.68
CA PRO A 140 -14.44 -13.18 2.99
C PRO A 140 -15.66 -14.11 3.06
N ARG A 141 -15.64 -15.05 4.01
CA ARG A 141 -16.78 -15.95 4.29
C ARG A 141 -17.55 -15.44 5.48
#